data_AF-I7KKK0-F1
#
_entry.id   AF-I7KKK0-F1
#
_cell.length_a   1.000
_cell.length_b   1.000
_cell.length_c   1.000
_cell.angle_alpha   90.00
_cell.angle_beta   90.00
_cell.angle_gamma   90.00
#
_symmetry.space_group_name_H-M   'P 1'
#
loop_
_entity.id
_entity.type
_entity.pdbx_description
1 polymer ?
#
loop_
_entity_poly.entity_id
_entity_poly.type
_entity_poly.pdbx_seq_one_letter_code
_entity_poly.pdbx_strand_id
1 'polypeptide(L)' 'MPIYGDANDKLAEKRLSEWYPDKKVVPINVAKLYKNGGMIHCVTQQQPE' A
#
# COMPACT_ATOMS: atom_id res chain seq x y z
N MET A 1 0.69 -1.81 1.74
CA MET A 1 0.12 -0.49 1.41
C MET A 1 1.23 0.44 0.94
N PRO A 2 1.06 1.18 -0.16
CA PRO A 2 2.01 2.22 -0.56
C PRO A 2 2.03 3.38 0.47
N ILE A 3 3.21 3.88 0.82
CA ILE A 3 3.40 5.16 1.54
C ILE A 3 4.20 6.14 0.69
N TYR A 4 3.86 7.42 0.80
CA TYR A 4 4.39 8.50 -0.05
C TYR A 4 5.15 9.57 0.74
N GLY A 5 5.10 9.53 2.07
CA GLY A 5 5.48 10.66 2.92
C GLY A 5 4.38 11.72 2.99
N ASP A 6 3.14 11.35 2.65
CA ASP A 6 1.98 12.24 2.68
C ASP A 6 1.37 12.28 4.09
N ALA A 7 0.77 13.41 4.46
CA ALA A 7 0.10 13.56 5.76
C ALA A 7 -1.02 12.53 5.99
N ASN A 8 -1.61 11.99 4.91
CA ASN A 8 -2.68 11.00 4.97
C ASN A 8 -2.21 9.55 5.01
N ASP A 9 -0.90 9.25 4.96
CA ASP A 9 -0.40 7.86 4.99
C ASP A 9 -0.89 7.13 6.25
N LYS A 10 -0.90 7.81 7.40
CA LYS A 10 -1.42 7.26 8.66
C LYS A 10 -2.93 7.03 8.65
N LEU A 11 -3.68 7.91 7.97
CA LEU A 11 -5.14 7.75 7.83
C LEU A 11 -5.46 6.55 6.94
N ALA A 12 -4.71 6.35 5.86
CA ALA A 12 -4.85 5.19 4.99
C ALA A 12 -4.52 3.88 5.72
N GLU A 13 -3.43 3.85 6.49
CA GLU A 13 -3.04 2.69 7.28
C GLU A 13 -4.12 2.32 8.31
N LYS A 14 -4.67 3.33 9.01
CA LYS A 14 -5.77 3.12 9.97
C LYS A 14 -6.99 2.50 9.30
N ARG A 15 -7.45 3.07 8.18
CA ARG A 15 -8.63 2.56 7.45
C ARG A 15 -8.44 1.14 6.96
N LEU A 16 -7.28 0.83 6.38
CA LEU A 16 -7.00 -0.54 5.93
C LEU A 16 -6.95 -1.54 7.09
N SER A 17 -6.44 -1.12 8.25
CA SER A 17 -6.40 -1.97 9.45
C SER A 17 -7.81 -2.24 9.99
N GLU A 18 -8.71 -1.26 9.92
CA GLU A 18 -10.12 -1.42 10.29
C GLU A 18 -10.89 -2.33 9.31
N TRP A 19 -10.59 -2.25 8.00
CA TRP A 19 -11.26 -3.06 6.97
C TRP A 19 -10.77 -4.50 6.90
N TYR A 20 -9.50 -4.74 7.25
CA TYR A 20 -8.89 -6.06 7.21
C TYR A 20 -8.33 -6.43 8.59
N PRO A 21 -9.19 -6.60 9.61
CA PRO A 21 -8.76 -6.79 11.00
C PRO A 21 -7.90 -8.05 11.21
N ASP A 22 -8.09 -9.07 10.38
CA ASP A 22 -7.33 -10.34 10.46
C ASP A 22 -6.05 -10.32 9.61
N LYS A 23 -5.72 -9.19 8.97
CA LYS A 23 -4.55 -9.06 8.10
C LYS A 23 -3.60 -7.99 8.64
N LYS A 24 -2.30 -8.25 8.54
CA LYS A 24 -1.28 -7.26 8.84
C LYS A 24 -1.13 -6.28 7.67
N VAL A 25 -1.42 -5.01 7.91
CA VAL A 25 -1.09 -3.94 6.95
C VAL A 25 0.42 -3.67 7.01
N VAL A 26 1.11 -3.86 5.88
CA VAL A 26 2.55 -3.60 5.77
C VAL A 26 2.78 -2.35 4.91
N PRO A 27 3.26 -1.23 5.49
CA PRO A 27 3.59 -0.03 4.72
C PRO A 27 4.89 -0.21 3.94
N ILE A 28 4.90 0.20 2.67
CA ILE A 28 6.06 0.09 1.76
C ILE A 28 6.26 1.44 1.09
N ASN A 29 7.45 2.04 1.28
CA ASN A 29 7.80 3.30 0.64
C ASN A 29 8.02 3.10 -0.86
N VAL A 30 7.19 3.78 -1.63
CA VAL A 30 7.09 3.65 -3.09
C VAL A 30 7.46 4.95 -3.80
N ALA A 31 8.10 5.88 -3.08
CA ALA A 31 8.57 7.16 -3.61
C ALA A 31 9.52 7.01 -4.82
N LYS A 32 10.15 5.84 -4.97
CA LYS A 32 11.02 5.54 -6.12
C LYS A 32 10.28 4.89 -7.30
N LEU A 33 9.10 4.31 -7.06
CA LEU A 33 8.28 3.61 -8.06
C LEU A 33 7.35 4.55 -8.82
N TYR A 34 6.71 5.52 -8.14
CA TYR A 34 5.68 6.36 -8.76
C TYR A 34 6.18 7.20 -9.95
N LYS A 35 7.49 7.51 -10.00
CA LYS A 35 8.08 8.38 -11.04
C LYS A 35 7.86 7.86 -12.46
N ASN A 36 7.68 6.56 -12.63
CA ASN A 36 7.46 5.91 -13.93
C ASN A 36 5.98 5.55 -14.16
N GLY A 37 5.07 6.02 -13.30
CA GLY A 37 3.66 5.65 -13.30
C GLY A 37 3.37 4.34 -12.57
N GLY A 38 2.26 4.30 -11.84
CA GLY A 38 1.78 3.10 -11.14
C GLY A 38 2.38 2.88 -9.74
N MET A 39 1.78 1.93 -9.01
CA MET A 39 2.09 1.57 -7.62
C MET A 39 2.24 0.05 -7.46
N ILE A 40 2.31 -0.45 -6.21
CA ILE A 40 2.48 -1.87 -5.88
C ILE A 40 1.51 -2.77 -6.67
N HIS A 41 0.22 -2.43 -6.69
CA HIS A 41 -0.79 -3.21 -7.41
C HIS A 41 -0.50 -3.32 -8.92
N CYS A 42 0.08 -2.28 -9.52
CA CYS A 42 0.37 -2.21 -10.95
C CYS A 42 1.51 -3.15 -11.38
N VAL A 43 2.34 -3.64 -10.45
CA VAL A 43 3.54 -4.44 -10.73
C VAL A 43 3.51 -5.83 -10.10
N THR A 44 2.38 -6.21 -9.53
CA THR A 44 2.18 -7.52 -8.90
C THR A 44 1.02 -8.25 -9.57
N GLN A 45 1.18 -9.56 -9.75
CA GLN A 45 0.09 -10.46 -10.15
C GLN A 45 0.04 -11.59 -9.14
N GLN A 46 -1.06 -11.70 -8.38
CA GLN A 46 -1.28 -12.83 -7.48
C GLN A 46 -1.67 -14.08 -8.27
N GLN A 47 -1.12 -15.23 -7.89
CA GLN A 47 -1.54 -16.54 -8.37
C GLN A 47 -2.28 -17.24 -7.22
N PRO A 48 -3.54 -17.66 -7.42
CA PRO A 48 -4.24 -18.52 -6.45
C PRO A 48 -3.51 -19.87 -6.26
N GLU A 49 -3.76 -20.52 -5.13
CA GLU A 49 -3.39 -21.94 -4.96
C GLU A 49 -4.15 -22.84 -5.94
#